data_AF-A0A0R1SAF9-F1
#
_entry.id   AF-A0A0R1SAF9-F1
#
_cell.length_a   1.000
_cell.length_b   1.000
_cell.length_c   1.000
_cell.angle_alpha   90.00
_cell.angle_beta   90.00
_cell.angle_gamma   90.00
#
_symmetry.space_group_name_H-M   'P 1'
#
loop_
_entity.id
_entity.type
_entity.pdbx_description
1 polymer ?
#
loop_
_entity_poly.entity_id
_entity_poly.type
_entity_poly.pdbx_seq_one_letter_code
_entity_poly.pdbx_strand_id
1 'polypeptide(L)'
;MTIENERVLRESERYADFCTRFATKLAEGSNIVLNLKKMNANIIKRNHDRGFMKIKFLEIVNADTSNIPFVELTESEKTLSYLDMENEYHINQIEFNELISQYIAFYEHSILKDFIAHASEIKRPTIENNGNFQYPLVNHRMQYMIQYIKLNQDENFSQTKKLVEQKMAQFDVDDEPIKSLYDQVDNSWTEIANNLKQLRQTLIVMNQY
;
A
#
# COMPACT_ATOMS: atom_id res chain seq x y z
N MET A 1 -12.74 -18.63 -25.61
CA MET A 1 -12.81 -17.94 -24.30
C MET A 1 -14.20 -18.11 -23.69
N THR A 2 -14.28 -18.65 -22.49
CA THR A 2 -15.56 -18.84 -21.77
C THR A 2 -15.98 -17.56 -21.05
N ILE A 3 -17.29 -17.37 -20.82
CA ILE A 3 -17.84 -16.21 -20.09
C ILE A 3 -17.23 -16.08 -18.69
N GLU A 4 -16.96 -17.22 -18.04
CA GLU A 4 -16.33 -17.25 -16.71
C GLU A 4 -14.86 -16.79 -16.77
N ASN A 5 -14.09 -17.20 -17.78
CA ASN A 5 -12.71 -16.73 -17.96
C ASN A 5 -12.65 -15.22 -18.22
N GLU A 6 -13.57 -14.68 -19.03
CA GLU A 6 -13.67 -13.24 -19.26
C GLU A 6 -14.03 -12.46 -17.97
N ARG A 7 -14.89 -13.05 -17.11
CA ARG A 7 -15.21 -12.47 -15.81
C ARG A 7 -13.99 -12.45 -14.89
N VAL A 8 -13.21 -13.53 -14.86
CA VAL A 8 -11.96 -13.64 -14.07
C VAL A 8 -10.95 -12.59 -14.50
N LEU A 9 -10.70 -12.45 -15.81
CA LEU A 9 -9.75 -11.47 -16.32
C LEU A 9 -10.17 -10.04 -15.94
N ARG A 10 -11.46 -9.69 -16.11
CA ARG A 10 -11.98 -8.38 -15.71
C ARG A 10 -11.88 -8.13 -14.21
N GLU A 11 -12.20 -9.11 -13.36
CA GLU A 11 -12.06 -8.95 -11.91
C GLU A 11 -10.59 -8.85 -11.50
N SER A 12 -9.66 -9.50 -12.22
CA SER A 12 -8.23 -9.39 -11.96
C SER A 12 -7.67 -8.01 -12.28
N GLU A 13 -8.15 -7.39 -13.36
CA GLU A 13 -7.81 -6.01 -13.72
C GLU A 13 -8.33 -5.03 -12.66
N ARG A 14 -9.60 -5.19 -12.25
CA ARG A 14 -10.18 -4.37 -11.18
C ARG A 14 -9.42 -4.51 -9.86
N TYR A 15 -8.94 -5.71 -9.53
CA TYR A 15 -8.11 -5.90 -8.35
C TYR A 15 -6.74 -5.22 -8.47
N ALA A 16 -6.10 -5.28 -9.64
CA ALA A 16 -4.85 -4.56 -9.90
C ALA A 16 -5.02 -3.03 -9.76
N ASP A 17 -6.16 -2.50 -10.21
CA ASP A 17 -6.51 -1.09 -10.02
C ASP A 17 -6.65 -0.75 -8.54
N PHE A 18 -7.33 -1.59 -7.75
CA PHE A 18 -7.38 -1.43 -6.29
C PHE A 18 -5.99 -1.42 -5.66
N CYS A 19 -5.12 -2.37 -6.03
CA CYS A 19 -3.75 -2.44 -5.52
C CYS A 19 -2.97 -1.15 -5.80
N THR A 20 -3.10 -0.60 -7.01
CA THR A 20 -2.47 0.66 -7.40
C THR A 20 -3.01 1.84 -6.60
N ARG A 21 -4.33 1.94 -6.43
CA ARG A 21 -4.97 2.99 -5.62
C ARG A 21 -4.57 2.91 -4.16
N PHE A 22 -4.54 1.71 -3.58
CA PHE A 22 -4.05 1.48 -2.22
C PHE A 22 -2.59 1.89 -2.11
N ALA A 23 -1.75 1.49 -3.07
CA ALA A 23 -0.34 1.81 -3.03
C ALA A 23 -0.07 3.31 -2.98
N THR A 24 -0.77 4.07 -3.83
CA THR A 24 -0.70 5.54 -3.83
C THR A 24 -1.17 6.12 -2.50
N LYS A 25 -2.37 5.74 -2.03
CA LYS A 25 -2.95 6.33 -0.81
C LYS A 25 -2.18 5.99 0.45
N LEU A 26 -1.66 4.77 0.55
CA LEU A 26 -0.82 4.34 1.67
C LEU A 26 0.53 5.07 1.67
N ALA A 27 1.16 5.25 0.51
CA ALA A 27 2.41 6.01 0.40
C ALA A 27 2.20 7.50 0.72
N GLU A 28 1.10 8.10 0.26
CA GLU A 28 0.70 9.47 0.63
C GLU A 28 0.51 9.60 2.14
N GLY A 29 -0.30 8.74 2.75
CA GLY A 29 -0.54 8.76 4.19
C GLY A 29 0.74 8.55 5.02
N SER A 30 1.66 7.70 4.56
CA SER A 30 2.96 7.49 5.21
C SER A 30 3.79 8.77 5.23
N ASN A 31 3.88 9.46 4.09
CA ASN A 31 4.59 10.73 3.99
C ASN A 31 3.96 11.82 4.86
N ILE A 32 2.63 11.91 4.89
CA ILE A 32 1.89 12.85 5.75
C ILE A 32 2.23 12.59 7.21
N VAL A 33 2.16 11.33 7.68
CA VAL A 33 2.52 10.99 9.07
C VAL A 33 3.96 11.39 9.40
N LEU A 34 4.92 11.06 8.52
CA LEU A 34 6.32 11.42 8.75
C LEU A 34 6.52 12.93 8.83
N ASN A 35 5.86 13.71 7.97
CA ASN A 35 5.93 15.16 7.99
C ASN A 35 5.27 15.74 9.24
N LEU A 36 4.09 15.25 9.62
CA LEU A 36 3.39 15.63 10.83
C LEU A 36 4.28 15.44 12.07
N LYS A 37 4.91 14.26 12.19
CA LYS A 37 5.83 13.94 13.29
C LYS A 37 7.07 14.84 13.30
N LYS A 38 7.64 15.16 12.14
CA LYS A 38 8.76 16.11 12.03
C LYS A 38 8.36 17.52 12.45
N MET A 39 7.19 17.99 12.00
CA MET A 39 6.68 19.31 12.36
C MET A 39 6.37 19.39 13.86
N ASN A 40 5.78 18.34 14.42
CA ASN A 40 5.54 18.17 15.85
C ASN A 40 6.83 18.35 16.66
N ALA A 41 7.87 17.60 16.31
CA ALA A 41 9.17 17.68 16.98
C ALA A 41 9.82 19.07 16.85
N ASN A 42 9.71 19.70 15.68
CA ASN A 42 10.23 21.05 15.45
C ASN A 42 9.51 22.12 16.29
N ILE A 43 8.19 22.02 16.45
CA ILE A 43 7.41 22.92 17.30
C ILE A 43 7.87 22.79 18.76
N ILE A 44 8.03 21.56 19.24
CA ILE A 44 8.43 21.30 20.63
C ILE A 44 9.84 21.79 20.90
N LYS A 45 10.78 21.54 19.96
CA LYS A 45 12.13 22.08 20.05
C LYS A 45 12.13 23.61 20.13
N ARG A 46 11.37 24.29 19.27
CA ARG A 46 11.27 25.76 19.29
C ARG A 46 10.65 26.27 20.60
N ASN A 47 9.63 25.60 21.13
CA ASN A 47 9.01 25.98 22.40
C ASN A 47 9.93 25.73 23.59
N HIS A 48 10.75 24.68 23.55
CA HIS A 48 11.83 24.44 24.51
C HIS A 48 12.89 25.54 24.47
N ASP A 49 13.39 25.88 23.28
CA ASP A 49 14.43 26.91 23.09
C ASP A 49 13.95 28.29 23.55
N ARG A 50 12.63 28.53 23.55
CA ARG A 50 11.98 29.72 24.09
C ARG A 50 11.70 29.66 25.61
N GLY A 51 12.05 28.55 26.27
CA GLY A 51 11.93 28.37 27.72
C GLY A 51 10.58 27.82 28.20
N PHE A 52 9.67 27.44 27.29
CA PHE A 52 8.29 27.10 27.66
C PHE A 52 8.07 25.61 27.98
N MET A 53 8.92 24.67 27.55
CA MET A 53 8.64 23.23 27.65
C MET A 53 9.87 22.32 27.89
N LYS A 54 10.32 22.20 29.15
CA LYS A 54 11.45 21.30 29.51
C LYS A 54 11.13 19.80 29.44
N ILE A 55 9.92 19.38 29.81
CA ILE A 55 9.58 17.94 29.96
C ILE A 55 9.37 17.26 28.59
N LYS A 56 8.53 17.83 27.72
CA LYS A 56 8.25 17.28 26.37
C LYS A 56 9.48 17.21 25.45
N PHE A 57 10.49 18.07 25.68
CA PHE A 57 11.73 18.06 24.90
C PHE A 57 12.63 16.88 25.21
N LEU A 58 12.69 16.44 26.48
CA LEU A 58 13.49 15.28 26.89
C LEU A 58 13.03 14.00 26.20
N GLU A 59 11.73 13.87 25.91
CA GLU A 59 11.17 12.74 25.17
C GLU A 59 11.69 12.69 23.73
N ILE A 60 11.86 13.85 23.07
CA ILE A 60 12.36 13.95 21.69
C ILE A 60 13.87 13.78 21.60
N VAL A 61 14.64 14.37 22.53
CA VAL A 61 16.11 14.33 22.49
C VAL A 61 16.66 12.92 22.75
N ASN A 62 15.93 12.11 23.52
CA ASN A 62 16.30 10.73 23.80
C ASN A 62 15.80 9.74 22.73
N ALA A 63 15.12 10.21 21.68
CA ALA A 63 14.58 9.37 20.65
C ALA A 63 15.58 9.17 19.50
N ASP A 64 15.77 7.91 19.10
CA ASP A 64 16.45 7.59 17.84
C ASP A 64 15.71 8.27 16.68
N THR A 65 16.47 8.73 15.68
CA THR A 65 15.95 9.46 14.51
C THR A 65 14.90 8.71 13.71
N SER A 66 14.83 7.38 13.86
CA SER A 66 13.84 6.49 13.27
C SER A 66 12.51 6.41 14.04
N ASN A 67 12.43 6.90 15.28
CA ASN A 67 11.26 6.77 16.13
C ASN A 67 10.97 8.04 16.94
N ILE A 68 10.80 9.16 16.23
CA ILE A 68 10.43 10.45 16.84
C ILE A 68 9.10 10.27 17.59
N PRO A 69 9.03 10.49 18.91
CA PRO A 69 7.76 10.40 19.64
C PRO A 69 6.82 11.51 19.14
N PHE A 70 5.56 11.15 18.97
CA PHE A 70 4.52 12.12 18.67
C PHE A 70 3.97 12.65 19.99
N VAL A 71 4.02 13.96 20.17
CA VAL A 71 3.59 14.61 21.40
C VAL A 71 2.41 15.49 21.09
N GLU A 72 1.32 15.32 21.83
CA GLU A 72 0.12 16.12 21.59
C GLU A 72 0.38 17.62 21.84
N LEU A 73 0.05 18.43 20.84
CA LEU A 73 0.16 19.89 20.86
C LEU A 73 -1.18 20.50 21.25
N THR A 74 -1.17 21.54 22.08
CA THR A 74 -2.36 22.36 22.30
C THR A 74 -2.63 23.24 21.08
N GLU A 75 -3.88 23.69 20.90
CA GLU A 75 -4.24 24.56 19.75
C GLU A 75 -3.38 25.83 19.67
N SER A 76 -2.98 26.39 20.81
CA SER A 76 -2.08 27.55 20.88
C SER A 76 -0.64 27.25 20.44
N GLU A 77 -0.22 25.99 20.44
CA GLU A 77 1.12 25.54 20.02
C GLU A 77 1.17 25.23 18.51
N LYS A 78 0.01 24.95 17.90
CA LYS A 78 -0.11 24.56 16.51
C LYS A 78 0.10 25.77 15.59
N THR A 79 1.03 25.63 14.66
CA THR A 79 1.19 26.58 13.55
C THR A 79 0.13 26.34 12.48
N LEU A 80 -0.21 27.35 11.67
CA LEU A 80 -1.11 27.18 10.51
C LEU A 80 -0.70 26.00 9.61
N SER A 81 0.58 25.91 9.25
CA SER A 81 1.09 24.79 8.44
C SER A 81 0.92 23.42 9.09
N TYR A 82 0.91 23.36 10.43
CA TYR A 82 0.68 22.11 11.15
C TYR A 82 -0.81 21.73 11.12
N LEU A 83 -1.71 22.71 11.25
CA LEU A 83 -3.15 22.51 11.09
C LEU A 83 -3.50 22.06 9.66
N ASP A 84 -2.86 22.65 8.65
CA ASP A 84 -3.02 22.24 7.25
C ASP A 84 -2.61 20.76 7.07
N MET A 85 -1.49 20.35 7.66
CA MET A 85 -1.02 18.97 7.63
C MET A 85 -1.93 18.00 8.41
N GLU A 86 -2.50 18.41 9.55
CA GLU A 86 -3.51 17.62 10.28
C GLU A 86 -4.78 17.43 9.42
N ASN A 87 -5.18 18.47 8.69
CA ASN A 87 -6.31 18.40 7.78
C ASN A 87 -6.03 17.48 6.58
N GLU A 88 -4.84 17.57 5.97
CA GLU A 88 -4.41 16.63 4.92
C GLU A 88 -4.43 15.18 5.41
N TYR A 89 -3.94 14.94 6.64
CA TYR A 89 -4.01 13.62 7.26
C TYR A 89 -5.45 13.13 7.44
N HIS A 90 -6.35 14.00 7.89
CA HIS A 90 -7.76 13.67 8.06
C HIS A 90 -8.45 13.34 6.72
N ILE A 91 -8.22 14.15 5.68
CA ILE A 91 -8.74 13.91 4.34
C ILE A 91 -8.23 12.57 3.79
N ASN A 92 -6.92 12.31 3.90
CA ASN A 92 -6.33 11.05 3.47
C ASN A 92 -6.98 9.84 4.17
N GLN A 93 -7.31 9.95 5.47
CA GLN A 93 -8.01 8.90 6.18
C GLN A 93 -9.44 8.67 5.67
N ILE A 94 -10.18 9.73 5.36
CA ILE A 94 -11.53 9.62 4.78
C ILE A 94 -11.46 8.90 3.44
N GLU A 95 -10.61 9.38 2.53
CA GLU A 95 -10.42 8.78 1.20
C GLU A 95 -9.96 7.32 1.27
N PHE A 96 -9.11 6.98 2.25
CA PHE A 96 -8.68 5.60 2.47
C PHE A 96 -9.84 4.71 2.94
N ASN A 97 -10.70 5.21 3.85
CA ASN A 97 -11.88 4.45 4.31
C ASN A 97 -12.89 4.23 3.19
N GLU A 98 -13.06 5.22 2.30
CA GLU A 98 -13.88 5.07 1.09
C GLU A 98 -13.30 4.00 0.16
N LEU A 99 -11.98 4.01 -0.06
CA LEU A 99 -11.29 3.01 -0.87
C LEU A 99 -11.43 1.60 -0.28
N ILE A 100 -11.27 1.45 1.04
CA ILE A 100 -11.49 0.18 1.75
C ILE A 100 -12.94 -0.29 1.61
N SER A 101 -13.90 0.61 1.73
CA SER A 101 -15.33 0.26 1.61
C SER A 101 -15.65 -0.26 0.20
N GLN A 102 -15.12 0.40 -0.84
CA GLN A 102 -15.21 -0.07 -2.23
C GLN A 102 -14.55 -1.44 -2.41
N TYR A 103 -13.40 -1.65 -1.76
CA TYR A 103 -12.68 -2.92 -1.81
C TYR A 103 -13.45 -4.06 -1.13
N ILE A 104 -14.06 -3.81 0.04
CA ILE A 104 -14.88 -4.79 0.75
C ILE A 104 -16.06 -5.23 -0.13
N ALA A 105 -16.77 -4.28 -0.74
CA ALA A 105 -17.88 -4.60 -1.65
C ALA A 105 -17.41 -5.43 -2.87
N PHE A 106 -16.23 -5.14 -3.41
CA PHE A 106 -15.61 -5.96 -4.44
C PHE A 106 -15.28 -7.37 -3.93
N TYR A 107 -14.62 -7.48 -2.78
CA TYR A 107 -14.17 -8.74 -2.17
C TYR A 107 -15.34 -9.68 -1.84
N GLU A 108 -16.46 -9.15 -1.33
CA GLU A 108 -17.64 -9.92 -0.97
C GLU A 108 -18.31 -10.63 -2.16
N HIS A 109 -18.19 -10.06 -3.35
CA HIS A 109 -18.83 -10.57 -4.58
C HIS A 109 -17.83 -11.12 -5.61
N SER A 110 -16.54 -11.11 -5.30
CA SER A 110 -15.51 -11.54 -6.24
C SER A 110 -15.42 -13.06 -6.34
N ILE A 111 -15.29 -13.56 -7.57
CA ILE A 111 -14.94 -14.98 -7.81
C ILE A 111 -13.46 -15.26 -7.51
N LEU A 112 -12.67 -14.21 -7.31
CA LEU A 112 -11.25 -14.25 -6.97
C LEU A 112 -10.99 -14.16 -5.48
N LYS A 113 -12.03 -14.20 -4.63
CA LYS A 113 -11.93 -13.99 -3.18
C LYS A 113 -10.82 -14.81 -2.50
N ASP A 114 -10.63 -16.06 -2.90
CA ASP A 114 -9.60 -16.97 -2.34
C ASP A 114 -8.16 -16.64 -2.80
N PHE A 115 -8.02 -15.73 -3.76
CA PHE A 115 -6.76 -15.36 -4.41
C PHE A 115 -6.32 -13.93 -4.13
N ILE A 116 -7.16 -13.13 -3.47
CA ILE A 116 -6.91 -11.73 -3.15
C ILE A 116 -6.85 -11.53 -1.64
N ALA A 117 -6.09 -10.53 -1.19
CA ALA A 117 -5.91 -10.25 0.23
C ALA A 117 -7.24 -9.88 0.93
N HIS A 118 -7.47 -10.38 2.13
CA HIS A 118 -8.62 -9.94 2.92
C HIS A 118 -8.45 -8.46 3.31
N ALA A 119 -9.56 -7.71 3.40
CA ALA A 119 -9.50 -6.28 3.75
C ALA A 119 -8.79 -6.01 5.08
N SER A 120 -8.87 -6.95 6.04
CA SER A 120 -8.16 -6.86 7.34
C SER A 120 -6.64 -6.97 7.24
N GLU A 121 -6.11 -7.45 6.12
CA GLU A 121 -4.67 -7.55 5.88
C GLU A 121 -4.09 -6.23 5.37
N ILE A 122 -4.95 -5.31 4.93
CA ILE A 122 -4.56 -3.97 4.49
C ILE A 122 -4.43 -3.08 5.72
N LYS A 123 -3.20 -2.73 6.09
CA LYS A 123 -2.92 -1.85 7.24
C LYS A 123 -2.53 -0.47 6.75
N ARG A 124 -3.23 0.56 7.21
CA ARG A 124 -2.95 1.96 6.85
C ARG A 124 -1.81 2.57 7.67
N PRO A 125 -1.13 3.60 7.16
CA PRO A 125 -0.19 4.39 7.95
C PRO A 125 -0.93 5.21 9.02
N THR A 126 -0.38 5.23 10.23
CA THR A 126 -0.87 6.03 11.35
C THR A 126 0.28 6.61 12.17
N ILE A 127 -0.03 7.57 13.04
CA ILE A 127 0.96 8.16 13.94
C ILE A 127 1.57 7.10 14.87
N GLU A 128 0.73 6.17 15.36
CA GLU A 128 1.09 5.10 16.29
C GLU A 128 2.00 4.06 15.64
N ASN A 129 1.83 3.80 14.35
CA ASN A 129 2.66 2.84 13.61
C ASN A 129 3.82 3.49 12.85
N ASN A 130 4.13 4.76 13.13
CA ASN A 130 5.20 5.53 12.47
C ASN A 130 5.03 5.69 10.95
N GLY A 131 3.79 5.69 10.48
CA GLY A 131 3.49 5.76 9.05
C GLY A 131 3.83 4.45 8.33
N ASN A 132 4.05 3.35 9.03
CA ASN A 132 4.21 2.03 8.44
C ASN A 132 2.86 1.48 7.97
N PHE A 133 2.88 0.68 6.92
CA PHE A 133 1.66 0.16 6.32
C PHE A 133 1.90 -1.16 5.61
N GLN A 134 0.81 -1.84 5.28
CA GLN A 134 0.82 -3.14 4.61
C GLN A 134 -0.01 -3.06 3.32
N TYR A 135 0.63 -3.35 2.20
CA TYR A 135 -0.01 -3.37 0.89
C TYR A 135 -0.89 -4.62 0.71
N PRO A 136 -2.03 -4.52 0.01
CA PRO A 136 -2.63 -5.70 -0.59
C PRO A 136 -1.72 -6.17 -1.73
N LEU A 137 -1.24 -7.41 -1.64
CA LEU A 137 -0.39 -8.02 -2.66
C LEU A 137 -1.22 -8.94 -3.56
N VAL A 138 -0.92 -8.92 -4.86
CA VAL A 138 -1.38 -9.96 -5.78
C VAL A 138 -0.69 -11.25 -5.42
N ASN A 139 -1.43 -12.20 -4.84
CA ASN A 139 -0.88 -13.50 -4.47
C ASN A 139 -0.36 -14.22 -5.72
N HIS A 140 0.79 -14.89 -5.63
CA HIS A 140 1.38 -15.68 -6.72
C HIS A 140 0.40 -16.70 -7.33
N ARG A 141 -0.51 -17.23 -6.52
CA ARG A 141 -1.61 -18.10 -6.98
C ARG A 141 -2.52 -17.41 -8.00
N MET A 142 -2.81 -16.13 -7.79
CA MET A 142 -3.60 -15.31 -8.72
C MET A 142 -2.86 -15.06 -10.03
N GLN A 143 -1.56 -14.76 -9.96
CA GLN A 143 -0.72 -14.51 -11.14
C GLN A 143 -0.65 -15.76 -12.04
N TYR A 144 -0.38 -16.92 -11.44
CA TYR A 144 -0.32 -18.20 -12.14
C TYR A 144 -1.67 -18.55 -12.79
N MET A 145 -2.77 -18.36 -12.07
CA MET A 145 -4.12 -18.59 -12.59
C MET A 145 -4.46 -17.68 -13.78
N ILE A 146 -4.13 -16.39 -13.71
CA ILE A 146 -4.35 -15.44 -14.82
C ILE A 146 -3.53 -15.87 -16.05
N GLN A 147 -2.26 -16.24 -15.87
CA GLN A 147 -1.43 -16.73 -16.97
C GLN A 147 -2.01 -18.00 -17.60
N TYR A 148 -2.44 -18.95 -16.78
CA TYR A 148 -3.03 -20.20 -17.26
C TYR A 148 -4.31 -19.94 -18.06
N ILE A 149 -5.21 -19.07 -17.60
CA ILE A 149 -6.44 -18.70 -18.32
C ILE A 149 -6.12 -18.04 -19.66
N LYS A 150 -5.10 -17.18 -19.71
CA LYS A 150 -4.69 -16.51 -20.96
C LYS A 150 -4.14 -17.50 -22.00
N LEU A 151 -3.40 -18.52 -21.54
CA LEU A 151 -2.81 -19.56 -22.38
C LEU A 151 -3.82 -20.64 -22.80
N ASN A 152 -4.80 -20.95 -21.96
CA ASN A 152 -5.77 -22.04 -22.15
C ASN A 152 -7.20 -21.49 -22.20
N GLN A 153 -7.51 -20.74 -23.26
CA GLN A 153 -8.75 -19.96 -23.37
C GLN A 153 -10.04 -20.81 -23.46
N ASP A 154 -9.91 -22.11 -23.72
CA ASP A 154 -11.03 -23.03 -23.94
C ASP A 154 -11.41 -23.83 -22.67
N GLU A 155 -10.60 -23.79 -21.62
CA GLU A 155 -10.90 -24.46 -20.35
C GLU A 155 -11.83 -23.63 -19.45
N ASN A 156 -12.67 -24.27 -18.65
CA ASN A 156 -13.56 -23.59 -17.70
C ASN A 156 -12.79 -23.20 -16.42
N PHE A 157 -13.07 -22.02 -15.86
CA PHE A 157 -12.48 -21.51 -14.62
C PHE A 157 -12.44 -22.51 -13.46
N SER A 158 -13.49 -23.33 -13.26
CA SER A 158 -13.51 -24.33 -12.20
C SER A 158 -12.42 -25.41 -12.35
N GLN A 159 -12.13 -25.81 -13.60
CA GLN A 159 -11.06 -26.76 -13.91
C GLN A 159 -9.70 -26.11 -13.70
N THR A 160 -9.53 -24.87 -14.15
CA THR A 160 -8.34 -24.07 -13.91
C THR A 160 -8.07 -23.90 -12.42
N LYS A 161 -9.08 -23.51 -11.63
CA LYS A 161 -8.96 -23.34 -10.18
C LYS A 161 -8.48 -24.63 -9.50
N LYS A 162 -9.10 -25.78 -9.81
CA LYS A 162 -8.68 -27.08 -9.27
C LYS A 162 -7.25 -27.43 -9.66
N LEU A 163 -6.86 -27.18 -10.92
CA LEU A 163 -5.50 -27.44 -11.38
C LEU A 163 -4.48 -26.55 -10.67
N VAL A 164 -4.78 -25.26 -10.50
CA VAL A 164 -3.94 -24.32 -9.77
C VAL A 164 -3.81 -24.74 -8.31
N GLU A 165 -4.90 -25.11 -7.64
CA GLU A 165 -4.88 -25.62 -6.27
C GLU A 165 -4.06 -26.92 -6.15
N GLN A 166 -4.23 -27.86 -7.07
CA GLN A 166 -3.45 -29.11 -7.10
C GLN A 166 -1.97 -28.86 -7.35
N LYS A 167 -1.63 -27.96 -8.28
CA LYS A 167 -0.26 -27.55 -8.56
C LYS A 167 0.36 -26.86 -7.35
N MET A 168 -0.34 -25.90 -6.74
CA MET A 168 0.13 -25.19 -5.55
C MET A 168 0.29 -26.11 -4.34
N ALA A 169 -0.57 -27.12 -4.18
CA ALA A 169 -0.42 -28.15 -3.15
C ALA A 169 0.77 -29.10 -3.40
N GLN A 170 1.20 -29.26 -4.66
CA GLN A 170 2.43 -29.97 -5.02
C GLN A 170 3.69 -29.09 -4.83
N PHE A 171 3.55 -27.76 -4.78
CA PHE A 171 4.64 -26.79 -4.66
C PHE A 171 4.95 -26.35 -3.22
N ASP A 172 4.22 -26.82 -2.21
CA ASP A 172 4.56 -26.66 -0.79
C ASP A 172 5.77 -27.52 -0.36
N VAL A 173 6.49 -28.10 -1.33
CA VAL A 173 7.72 -28.86 -1.15
C VAL A 173 8.84 -28.14 -1.91
N ASP A 174 9.76 -27.53 -1.16
CA ASP A 174 10.99 -26.82 -1.56
C ASP A 174 11.55 -27.18 -2.96
N ASP A 175 11.15 -26.47 -4.02
CA ASP A 175 11.71 -26.67 -5.36
C ASP A 175 12.27 -25.35 -5.95
N GLU A 176 13.61 -25.27 -6.01
CA GLU A 176 14.41 -24.15 -6.55
C GLU A 176 14.11 -23.69 -8.00
N PRO A 177 13.55 -24.51 -8.95
CA PRO A 177 13.35 -24.05 -10.32
C PRO A 177 12.33 -22.91 -10.46
N ILE A 178 11.38 -22.79 -9.52
CA ILE A 178 10.39 -21.73 -9.55
C ILE A 178 11.00 -20.41 -9.07
N LYS A 179 12.05 -20.42 -8.23
CA LYS A 179 12.81 -19.22 -7.84
C LYS A 179 13.36 -18.47 -9.05
N SER A 180 13.80 -19.17 -10.10
CA SER A 180 14.26 -18.55 -11.34
C SER A 180 13.13 -17.90 -12.16
N LEU A 181 11.93 -18.49 -12.18
CA LEU A 181 10.75 -17.90 -12.81
C LEU A 181 10.18 -16.75 -11.97
N TYR A 182 10.23 -16.87 -10.64
CA TYR A 182 9.91 -15.84 -9.66
C TYR A 182 10.83 -14.64 -9.84
N ASP A 183 12.15 -14.84 -9.91
CA ASP A 183 13.15 -13.78 -10.10
C ASP A 183 12.97 -13.07 -11.45
N GLN A 184 12.59 -13.78 -12.53
CA GLN A 184 12.34 -13.15 -13.83
C GLN A 184 11.09 -12.27 -13.85
N VAL A 185 10.02 -12.68 -13.16
CA VAL A 185 8.78 -11.90 -13.05
C VAL A 185 8.94 -10.74 -12.07
N ASP A 186 9.64 -10.94 -10.95
CA ASP A 186 9.91 -9.91 -9.96
C ASP A 186 10.87 -8.84 -10.51
N ASN A 187 11.86 -9.23 -11.32
CA ASN A 187 12.69 -8.29 -12.08
C ASN A 187 11.88 -7.48 -13.10
N SER A 188 10.90 -8.12 -13.78
CA SER A 188 10.03 -7.43 -14.74
C SER A 188 9.10 -6.41 -14.06
N TRP A 189 8.58 -6.72 -12.88
CA TRP A 189 7.77 -5.77 -12.09
C TRP A 189 8.61 -4.67 -11.43
N THR A 190 9.83 -4.98 -11.00
CA THR A 190 10.79 -3.98 -10.52
C THR A 190 11.17 -3.02 -11.64
N GLU A 191 11.33 -3.51 -12.87
CA GLU A 191 11.58 -2.71 -14.07
C GLU A 191 10.37 -1.83 -14.40
N ILE A 192 9.14 -2.36 -14.34
CA ILE A 192 7.90 -1.57 -14.50
C ILE A 192 7.78 -0.49 -13.41
N ALA A 193 8.04 -0.82 -12.15
CA ALA A 193 7.99 0.13 -11.03
C ALA A 193 9.05 1.23 -11.18
N ASN A 194 10.26 0.88 -11.64
CA ASN A 194 11.32 1.84 -11.93
C ASN A 194 10.97 2.74 -13.13
N ASN A 195 10.38 2.17 -14.18
CA ASN A 195 9.89 2.91 -15.34
C ASN A 195 8.79 3.89 -14.95
N LEU A 196 7.85 3.49 -14.09
CA LEU A 196 6.81 4.38 -13.55
C LEU A 196 7.39 5.49 -12.66
N LYS A 197 8.43 5.19 -11.88
CA LYS A 197 9.13 6.17 -11.05
C LYS A 197 9.90 7.20 -11.90
N GLN A 198 10.53 6.76 -12.98
CA GLN A 198 11.17 7.66 -13.97
C GLN A 198 10.14 8.51 -14.71
N LEU A 199 9.02 7.93 -15.17
CA LEU A 199 7.94 8.67 -15.82
C LEU A 199 7.38 9.77 -14.91
N ARG A 200 7.25 9.49 -13.61
CA ARG A 200 6.83 10.47 -12.60
C ARG A 200 7.86 11.59 -12.43
N GLN A 201 9.16 11.28 -12.43
CA GLN A 201 10.21 12.31 -12.37
C GLN A 201 10.23 13.19 -13.63
N THR A 202 10.06 12.60 -14.82
CA THR A 202 9.97 13.34 -16.09
C THR A 202 8.77 14.28 -16.11
N LEU A 203 7.60 13.83 -15.64
CA LEU A 203 6.40 14.66 -15.53
C LEU A 203 6.54 15.81 -14.52
N ILE A 204 7.29 15.60 -13.43
CA ILE A 204 7.60 16.67 -12.46
C ILE A 204 8.51 17.74 -13.08
N VAL A 205 9.52 17.33 -13.87
CA VAL A 205 10.43 18.26 -14.55
C VAL A 205 9.72 19.04 -15.66
N MET A 206 8.79 18.40 -16.39
CA MET A 206 8.03 19.06 -17.45
C MET A 206 6.99 20.08 -16.92
N ASN A 207 6.52 19.93 -15.69
CA ASN A 207 5.59 20.87 -15.05
C ASN A 207 6.30 22.03 -14.30
N GLN A 208 7.63 22.11 -14.40
CA GLN A 208 8.44 23.20 -13.83
C GLN A 208 8.94 24.21 -14.89
N TYR A 209 8.50 24.06 -16.14
CA TYR A 209 8.66 25.00 -17.26
C TYR A 209 7.29 25.46 -17.76
#